data_AF-A0A8E2EG37-F1
#
_entry.id   AF-A0A8E2EG37-F1
#
_cell.length_a   1.000
_cell.length_b   1.000
_cell.length_c   1.000
_cell.angle_alpha   90.00
_cell.angle_beta   90.00
_cell.angle_gamma   90.00
#
_symmetry.space_group_name_H-M   'P 1'
#
loop_
_entity.id
_entity.type
_entity.pdbx_description
1 polymer ?
#
loop_
_entity_poly.entity_id
_entity_poly.type
_entity_poly.pdbx_seq_one_letter_code
_entity_poly.pdbx_strand_id
1 'polypeptide(L)'
;MADLTPFEGFPTFLHNSPTLLDIQTYLATRSGEEMNKILGSIQDPAALKALTEFVFQIPPPVGTRAIVPGKTKKALNSYIAFRSYYLSSPEFASWQMKLLSSIMGKLWAEDLWKPKWTLAAKAWSTIRDEVGKASAPLDAFLNIACPLLGIIPPSQYLSRLGWEVSADGDGNPTVIRKFIPSQYSFAAFPLTTTLSADDVVNHCRVAGY
;
A
#
# COMPACT_ATOMS: atom_id res chain seq x y z
N MET A 1 0.07 -83.49 11.20
CA MET A 1 0.23 -82.33 12.12
C MET A 1 0.88 -81.23 11.29
N ALA A 2 0.12 -80.16 11.05
CA ALA A 2 0.47 -78.88 10.42
C ALA A 2 1.12 -78.88 9.02
N ASP A 3 0.27 -78.65 8.03
CA ASP A 3 0.54 -77.93 6.78
C ASP A 3 1.07 -76.52 7.08
N LEU A 4 2.10 -76.06 6.36
CA LEU A 4 2.50 -74.66 6.31
C LEU A 4 2.66 -74.25 4.86
N THR A 5 1.58 -73.68 4.32
CA THR A 5 1.59 -72.86 3.12
C THR A 5 2.32 -71.53 3.40
N PRO A 6 3.00 -70.93 2.42
CA PRO A 6 3.59 -69.60 2.56
C PRO A 6 2.48 -68.55 2.50
N PHE A 7 2.41 -67.68 3.50
CA PHE A 7 1.52 -66.53 3.51
C PHE A 7 2.13 -65.42 2.65
N GLU A 8 1.46 -65.09 1.54
CA GLU A 8 1.71 -63.88 0.76
C GLU A 8 1.43 -62.61 1.57
N GLY A 9 2.14 -61.53 1.23
CA GLY A 9 1.59 -60.18 1.38
C GLY A 9 2.13 -59.31 2.51
N PHE A 10 3.45 -59.19 2.66
CA PHE A 10 4.03 -57.95 3.17
C PHE A 10 4.63 -57.18 2.00
N PRO A 11 4.07 -56.03 1.58
CA PRO A 11 4.80 -55.13 0.71
C PRO A 11 6.01 -54.63 1.50
N THR A 12 7.17 -55.09 1.08
CA THR A 12 8.47 -54.49 1.33
C THR A 12 8.38 -53.00 1.01
N PHE A 13 8.16 -52.17 2.03
CA PHE A 13 8.46 -50.75 1.92
C PHE A 13 9.98 -50.65 1.80
N LEU A 14 10.43 -50.65 0.55
CA LEU A 14 11.79 -50.39 0.17
C LEU A 14 12.28 -49.15 0.90
N HIS A 15 13.31 -49.41 1.69
CA HIS A 15 14.31 -48.50 2.19
C HIS A 15 14.77 -47.54 1.09
N ASN A 16 14.06 -46.43 0.93
CA ASN A 16 14.56 -45.27 0.20
C ASN A 16 14.76 -44.18 1.25
N SER A 17 16.00 -44.07 1.74
CA SER A 17 16.45 -42.86 2.42
C SER A 17 16.14 -41.68 1.49
N PRO A 18 15.32 -40.70 1.93
CA PRO A 18 14.86 -39.63 1.06
C PRO A 18 16.08 -38.90 0.49
N THR A 19 16.12 -38.76 -0.84
CA THR A 19 17.25 -38.08 -1.48
C THR A 19 17.16 -36.58 -1.25
N LEU A 20 18.29 -35.89 -1.31
CA LEU A 20 18.37 -34.45 -1.06
C LEU A 20 17.46 -33.63 -2.00
N LEU A 21 17.15 -34.17 -3.19
CA LEU A 21 16.22 -33.58 -4.15
C LEU A 21 14.74 -33.73 -3.73
N ASP A 22 14.38 -34.88 -3.15
CA ASP A 22 13.04 -35.13 -2.60
C ASP A 22 12.78 -34.19 -1.42
N ILE A 23 13.79 -34.00 -0.56
CA ILE A 23 13.74 -33.07 0.57
C ILE A 23 13.58 -31.63 0.07
N GLN A 24 14.33 -31.21 -0.95
CA GLN A 24 14.19 -29.87 -1.53
C GLN A 24 12.80 -29.63 -2.12
N THR A 25 12.26 -30.59 -2.86
CA THR A 25 10.93 -30.50 -3.46
C THR A 25 9.84 -30.43 -2.39
N TYR A 26 10.01 -31.22 -1.32
CA TYR A 26 9.12 -31.22 -0.16
C TYR A 26 9.17 -29.90 0.62
N LEU A 27 10.34 -29.26 0.74
CA LEU A 27 10.49 -27.96 1.41
C LEU A 27 9.98 -26.79 0.55
N ALA A 28 10.17 -26.84 -0.77
CA ALA A 28 9.76 -25.79 -1.69
C ALA A 28 8.23 -25.67 -1.85
N THR A 29 7.48 -26.74 -1.54
CA THR A 29 6.02 -26.81 -1.70
C THR A 29 5.23 -26.44 -0.43
N ARG A 30 5.89 -26.05 0.66
CA ARG A 30 5.24 -25.74 1.95
C ARG A 30 5.10 -24.24 2.23
N SER A 31 4.03 -23.88 2.93
CA SER A 31 3.77 -22.52 3.39
C SER A 31 4.55 -22.19 4.69
N GLY A 32 4.78 -20.91 4.97
CA GLY A 32 5.59 -20.47 6.12
C GLY A 32 5.08 -20.94 7.49
N GLU A 33 3.78 -21.17 7.64
CA GLU A 33 3.19 -21.71 8.88
C GLU A 33 3.50 -23.19 9.08
N GLU A 34 3.54 -23.96 8.00
CA GLU A 34 3.90 -25.39 8.05
C GLU A 34 5.39 -25.56 8.29
N MET A 35 6.22 -24.69 7.70
CA MET A 35 7.66 -24.64 7.95
C MET A 35 7.97 -24.36 9.43
N ASN A 36 7.22 -23.45 10.07
CA ASN A 36 7.35 -23.17 11.50
C ASN A 36 6.93 -24.35 12.39
N LYS A 37 5.90 -25.12 12.01
CA LYS A 37 5.51 -26.35 12.73
C LYS A 37 6.58 -27.43 12.63
N ILE A 38 7.20 -27.58 11.46
CA ILE A 38 8.33 -28.51 11.28
C ILE A 38 9.51 -28.06 12.13
N LEU A 39 9.86 -26.77 12.09
CA LEU A 39 10.94 -26.19 12.89
C LEU A 39 10.75 -26.43 14.39
N GLY A 40 9.51 -26.28 14.89
CA GLY A 40 9.16 -26.53 16.29
C GLY A 40 9.09 -28.02 16.69
N SER A 41 9.05 -28.93 15.72
CA SER A 41 9.03 -30.38 15.96
C SER A 41 10.42 -31.02 16.03
N ILE A 42 11.46 -30.28 15.64
CA ILE A 42 12.85 -30.76 15.63
C ILE A 42 13.44 -30.53 17.03
N GLN A 43 13.66 -31.62 17.77
CA GLN A 43 14.26 -31.56 19.11
C GLN A 43 15.80 -31.62 19.09
N ASP A 44 16.41 -31.99 17.96
CA ASP A 44 17.86 -32.05 17.82
C ASP A 44 18.45 -30.70 17.37
N PRO A 45 19.25 -30.03 18.22
CA PRO A 45 19.85 -28.73 17.90
C PRO A 45 20.85 -28.79 16.74
N ALA A 46 21.46 -29.95 16.45
CA ALA A 46 22.36 -30.11 15.30
C ALA A 46 21.58 -30.13 13.98
N ALA A 47 20.42 -30.80 13.96
CA ALA A 47 19.53 -30.86 12.80
C ALA A 47 18.90 -29.49 12.48
N LEU A 48 18.54 -28.71 13.51
CA LEU A 48 18.01 -27.35 13.35
C LEU A 48 19.04 -26.40 12.71
N LYS A 49 20.30 -26.49 13.14
CA LYS A 49 21.39 -25.69 12.59
C LYS A 49 21.65 -26.05 11.12
N ALA A 50 21.71 -27.34 10.80
CA ALA A 50 21.91 -27.81 9.43
C ALA A 50 20.78 -27.37 8.48
N LEU A 51 19.52 -27.45 8.91
CA LEU A 51 18.38 -26.96 8.13
C LEU A 51 18.40 -25.44 7.95
N THR A 52 18.74 -24.69 8.99
CA THR A 52 18.84 -23.23 8.92
C THR A 52 19.93 -22.81 7.94
N GLU A 53 21.12 -23.40 8.01
CA GLU A 53 22.21 -23.14 7.07
C GLU A 53 21.82 -23.52 5.64
N PHE A 54 21.06 -24.60 5.46
CA PHE A 54 20.59 -25.02 4.14
C PHE A 54 19.56 -24.06 3.54
N VAL A 55 18.61 -23.55 4.34
CA VAL A 55 17.61 -22.57 3.91
C VAL A 55 18.25 -21.27 3.40
N PHE A 56 19.37 -20.85 3.99
CA PHE A 56 20.10 -19.65 3.53
C PHE A 56 20.88 -19.86 2.22
N GLN A 57 21.11 -21.10 1.79
CA GLN A 57 21.87 -21.44 0.57
C GLN A 57 20.98 -21.78 -0.63
N ILE A 58 19.65 -21.81 -0.47
CA ILE A 58 18.73 -22.07 -1.58
C ILE A 58 18.62 -20.79 -2.42
N PRO A 59 19.01 -20.81 -3.72
CA PRO A 59 18.77 -19.68 -4.61
C PRO A 59 17.26 -19.42 -4.71
N PRO A 60 16.81 -18.15 -4.74
CA PRO A 60 15.38 -17.86 -4.79
C PRO A 60 14.77 -18.53 -6.03
N PRO A 61 13.60 -19.19 -5.90
CA PRO A 61 12.96 -19.79 -7.06
C PRO A 61 12.71 -18.70 -8.10
N VAL A 62 13.13 -18.96 -9.34
CA VAL A 62 12.75 -18.17 -10.51
C VAL A 62 11.24 -18.31 -10.64
N GLY A 63 10.53 -17.35 -10.07
CA GLY A 63 9.09 -17.42 -9.90
C GLY A 63 8.37 -17.37 -11.25
N THR A 64 7.83 -18.51 -11.68
CA THR A 64 6.59 -18.52 -12.43
C THR A 64 5.52 -17.93 -11.52
N ARG A 65 5.19 -16.66 -11.77
CA ARG A 65 4.24 -15.87 -10.99
C ARG A 65 2.84 -16.46 -11.16
N ALA A 66 2.47 -17.42 -10.33
CA ALA A 66 1.06 -17.72 -10.09
C ALA A 66 0.43 -16.45 -9.51
N ILE A 67 -0.62 -15.95 -10.17
CA ILE A 67 -1.41 -14.81 -9.70
C ILE A 67 -2.23 -15.31 -8.50
N VAL A 68 -1.60 -15.34 -7.32
CA VAL A 68 -2.34 -15.33 -6.06
C VAL A 68 -3.03 -13.96 -5.96
N PRO A 69 -4.36 -13.89 -5.73
CA PRO A 69 -5.02 -12.63 -5.42
C PRO A 69 -4.33 -12.04 -4.19
N GLY A 70 -3.53 -11.01 -4.43
CA GLY A 70 -2.66 -10.42 -3.42
C GLY A 70 -3.49 -9.89 -2.27
N LYS A 71 -3.02 -10.09 -1.04
CA LYS A 71 -3.54 -9.42 0.16
C LYS A 71 -3.80 -7.95 -0.18
N THR A 72 -5.05 -7.50 -0.05
CA THR A 72 -5.44 -6.10 -0.28
C THR A 72 -4.50 -5.22 0.53
N LYS A 73 -3.69 -4.41 -0.16
CA LYS A 73 -2.76 -3.51 0.51
C LYS A 73 -3.60 -2.45 1.23
N LYS A 74 -3.14 -2.00 2.40
CA LYS A 74 -3.87 -0.98 3.17
C LYS A 74 -4.27 0.18 2.25
N ALA A 75 -5.55 0.55 2.29
CA ALA A 75 -6.07 1.67 1.51
C ALA A 75 -5.27 2.94 1.84
N LEU A 76 -5.08 3.79 0.84
CA LEU A 76 -4.47 5.10 1.03
C LEU A 76 -5.33 5.89 2.03
N ASN A 77 -4.66 6.53 2.98
CA ASN A 77 -5.33 7.44 3.89
C ASN A 77 -5.60 8.76 3.14
N SER A 78 -6.82 9.29 3.24
CA SER A 78 -7.25 10.53 2.59
C SER A 78 -6.37 11.74 2.92
N TYR A 79 -5.86 11.82 4.14
CA TYR A 79 -4.89 12.84 4.54
C TYR A 79 -3.57 12.75 3.74
N ILE A 80 -3.17 11.54 3.32
CA ILE A 80 -1.96 11.36 2.51
C ILE A 80 -2.19 11.88 1.09
N ALA A 81 -3.39 11.69 0.52
CA ALA A 81 -3.75 12.30 -0.75
C ALA A 81 -3.75 13.84 -0.66
N PHE A 82 -4.42 14.37 0.36
CA PHE A 82 -4.46 15.81 0.66
C PHE A 82 -3.06 16.42 0.76
N ARG A 83 -2.21 15.86 1.64
CA ARG A 83 -0.88 16.43 1.89
C ARG A 83 -0.01 16.34 0.64
N SER A 84 -0.07 15.22 -0.10
CA SER A 84 0.75 15.03 -1.30
C SER A 84 0.36 16.02 -2.39
N TYR A 85 -0.93 16.32 -2.53
CA TYR A 85 -1.40 17.30 -3.49
C TYR A 85 -0.95 18.72 -3.13
N TYR A 86 -1.21 19.17 -1.91
CA TYR A 86 -0.92 20.56 -1.53
C TYR A 86 0.55 20.85 -1.25
N LEU A 87 1.36 19.86 -0.88
CA LEU A 87 2.81 20.03 -0.75
C LEU A 87 3.51 20.24 -2.10
N SER A 88 2.84 20.01 -3.23
CA SER A 88 3.35 20.36 -4.56
C SER A 88 3.39 21.88 -4.81
N SER A 89 2.74 22.67 -3.94
CA SER A 89 2.67 24.13 -4.10
C SER A 89 4.03 24.80 -3.84
N PRO A 90 4.46 25.75 -4.69
CA PRO A 90 5.74 26.46 -4.53
C PRO A 90 5.92 27.14 -3.17
N GLU A 91 4.83 27.59 -2.55
CA GLU A 91 4.79 28.24 -1.23
C GLU A 91 5.34 27.35 -0.11
N PHE A 92 5.31 26.03 -0.30
CA PHE A 92 5.82 25.05 0.64
C PHE A 92 7.20 24.50 0.27
N ALA A 93 7.67 24.69 -0.96
CA ALA A 93 8.92 24.11 -1.47
C ALA A 93 10.16 24.59 -0.71
N SER A 94 10.12 25.80 -0.13
CA SER A 94 11.23 26.40 0.62
C SER A 94 11.37 25.89 2.06
N TRP A 95 10.43 25.08 2.54
CA TRP A 95 10.33 24.73 3.96
C TRP A 95 10.63 23.26 4.23
N GLN A 96 11.24 22.99 5.39
CA GLN A 96 11.52 21.61 5.80
C GLN A 96 10.24 20.85 6.13
N MET A 97 10.16 19.59 5.67
CA MET A 97 9.00 18.70 5.88
C MET A 97 8.56 18.57 7.34
N LYS A 98 9.49 18.61 8.29
CA LYS A 98 9.19 18.55 9.73
C LYS A 98 8.27 19.70 10.15
N LEU A 99 8.54 20.92 9.68
CA LEU A 99 7.78 22.12 10.00
C LEU A 99 6.43 22.14 9.26
N LEU A 100 6.44 21.73 8.00
CA LEU A 100 5.23 21.63 7.17
C LEU A 100 4.22 20.62 7.72
N SER A 101 4.66 19.57 8.41
CA SER A 101 3.77 18.54 8.96
C SER A 101 2.69 19.10 9.90
N SER A 102 3.06 20.07 10.74
CA SER A 102 2.14 20.75 11.66
C SER A 102 1.16 21.64 10.91
N ILE A 103 1.65 22.39 9.92
CA ILE A 103 0.82 23.24 9.05
C ILE A 103 -0.21 22.41 8.29
N MET A 104 0.20 21.31 7.67
CA MET A 104 -0.70 20.41 6.95
C MET A 104 -1.78 19.83 7.87
N GLY A 105 -1.46 19.55 9.13
CA GLY A 105 -2.44 19.14 10.14
C GLY A 105 -3.50 20.21 10.41
N LYS A 106 -3.09 21.48 10.55
CA LYS A 106 -4.01 22.62 10.72
C LYS A 106 -4.90 22.82 9.49
N LEU A 107 -4.29 22.86 8.30
CA LEU A 107 -5.03 23.02 7.05
C LEU A 107 -6.02 21.87 6.81
N TRP A 108 -5.62 20.64 7.15
CA TRP A 108 -6.50 19.48 7.06
C TRP A 108 -7.68 19.61 8.01
N ALA A 109 -7.50 20.05 9.26
CA ALA A 109 -8.59 20.16 10.23
C ALA A 109 -9.76 21.02 9.71
N GLU A 110 -9.45 22.04 8.92
CA GLU A 110 -10.43 22.98 8.37
C GLU A 110 -10.81 22.72 6.89
N ASP A 111 -10.33 21.63 6.30
CA ASP A 111 -10.64 21.27 4.91
C ASP A 111 -12.12 20.82 4.77
N LEU A 112 -12.83 21.45 3.84
CA LEU A 112 -14.23 21.18 3.51
C LEU A 112 -14.41 20.01 2.51
N TRP A 113 -13.35 19.62 1.78
CA TRP A 113 -13.37 18.59 0.74
C TRP A 113 -12.94 17.20 1.22
N LYS A 114 -12.89 16.97 2.56
CA LYS A 114 -12.55 15.66 3.15
C LYS A 114 -13.24 14.45 2.51
N PRO A 115 -14.55 14.48 2.20
CA PRO A 115 -15.19 13.35 1.52
C PRO A 115 -14.59 13.06 0.14
N LYS A 116 -14.19 14.08 -0.61
CA LYS A 116 -13.55 13.93 -1.93
C LYS A 116 -12.15 13.34 -1.81
N TRP A 117 -11.40 13.70 -0.77
CA TRP A 117 -10.11 13.07 -0.48
C TRP A 117 -10.25 11.58 -0.15
N THR A 118 -11.30 11.20 0.58
CA THR A 118 -11.63 9.78 0.82
C THR A 118 -11.95 9.06 -0.48
N LEU A 119 -12.73 9.70 -1.36
CA LEU A 119 -13.06 9.15 -2.67
C LEU A 119 -11.83 8.97 -3.56
N ALA A 120 -10.98 10.00 -3.67
CA ALA A 120 -9.72 9.96 -4.41
C ALA A 120 -8.78 8.87 -3.88
N ALA A 121 -8.65 8.76 -2.55
CA ALA A 121 -7.80 7.75 -1.93
C ALA A 121 -8.30 6.33 -2.17
N LYS A 122 -9.63 6.12 -2.19
CA LYS A 122 -10.24 4.85 -2.57
C LYS A 122 -9.92 4.51 -4.03
N ALA A 123 -10.19 5.44 -4.95
CA ALA A 123 -9.95 5.24 -6.38
C ALA A 123 -8.48 4.92 -6.70
N TRP A 124 -7.54 5.68 -6.13
CA TRP A 124 -6.11 5.38 -6.31
C TRP A 124 -5.71 4.03 -5.72
N SER A 125 -6.27 3.63 -4.57
CA SER A 125 -5.99 2.33 -3.97
C SER A 125 -6.45 1.19 -4.86
N THR A 126 -7.62 1.33 -5.51
CA THR A 126 -8.11 0.38 -6.51
C THR A 126 -7.12 0.21 -7.65
N ILE A 127 -6.72 1.32 -8.31
CA ILE A 127 -5.77 1.26 -9.43
C ILE A 127 -4.43 0.66 -8.98
N ARG A 128 -3.88 1.12 -7.86
CA ARG A 128 -2.62 0.63 -7.29
C ARG A 128 -2.65 -0.87 -7.00
N ASP A 129 -3.78 -1.40 -6.55
CA ASP A 129 -3.89 -2.81 -6.21
C ASP A 129 -3.94 -3.70 -7.47
N GLU A 130 -4.40 -3.15 -8.60
CA GLU A 130 -4.38 -3.80 -9.91
C GLU A 130 -3.02 -3.72 -10.61
N VAL A 131 -2.43 -2.52 -10.74
CA VAL A 131 -1.20 -2.30 -11.53
C VAL A 131 0.08 -2.34 -10.70
N GLY A 132 -0.05 -2.29 -9.37
CA GLY A 132 1.06 -2.22 -8.43
C GLY A 132 1.55 -0.80 -8.14
N LYS A 133 2.24 -0.61 -7.02
CA LYS A 133 2.70 0.72 -6.53
C LYS A 133 3.71 1.40 -7.46
N ALA A 134 4.59 0.62 -8.10
CA ALA A 134 5.61 1.17 -9.00
C ALA A 134 5.00 1.80 -10.27
N SER A 135 3.86 1.27 -10.71
CA SER A 135 3.13 1.73 -11.89
C SER A 135 1.95 2.65 -11.55
N ALA A 136 1.82 3.09 -10.28
CA ALA A 136 0.73 3.94 -9.82
C ALA A 136 1.28 5.18 -9.07
N PRO A 137 1.93 6.12 -9.77
CA PRO A 137 2.44 7.35 -9.15
C PRO A 137 1.31 8.24 -8.63
N LEU A 138 1.26 8.43 -7.31
CA LEU A 138 0.18 9.19 -6.65
C LEU A 138 0.07 10.63 -7.15
N ASP A 139 1.19 11.30 -7.42
CA ASP A 139 1.18 12.69 -7.91
C ASP A 139 0.46 12.82 -9.27
N ALA A 140 0.81 11.97 -10.23
CA ALA A 140 0.17 11.95 -11.55
C ALA A 140 -1.34 11.63 -11.46
N PHE A 141 -1.72 10.70 -10.57
CA PHE A 141 -3.14 10.42 -10.31
C PHE A 141 -3.88 11.66 -9.79
N LEU A 142 -3.33 12.34 -8.79
CA LEU A 142 -3.98 13.50 -8.17
C LEU A 142 -4.13 14.66 -9.16
N ASN A 143 -3.16 14.86 -10.05
CA ASN A 143 -3.24 15.86 -11.11
C ASN A 143 -4.39 15.61 -12.10
N ILE A 144 -4.85 14.36 -12.25
CA ILE A 144 -5.99 14.00 -13.10
C ILE A 144 -7.30 13.99 -12.29
N ALA A 145 -7.29 13.36 -11.12
CA ALA A 145 -8.49 13.12 -10.31
C ALA A 145 -9.00 14.39 -9.59
N CYS A 146 -8.11 15.25 -9.10
CA CYS A 146 -8.51 16.45 -8.35
C CYS A 146 -9.34 17.44 -9.18
N PRO A 147 -8.99 17.75 -10.45
CA PRO A 147 -9.83 18.56 -11.33
C PRO A 147 -11.22 17.97 -11.56
N LEU A 148 -11.32 16.66 -11.83
CA LEU A 148 -12.60 15.96 -11.98
C LEU A 148 -13.47 16.10 -10.73
N LEU A 149 -12.86 15.95 -9.56
CA LEU A 149 -13.54 16.08 -8.28
C LEU A 149 -13.85 17.54 -7.90
N GLY A 150 -13.39 18.53 -8.66
CA GLY A 150 -13.55 19.94 -8.30
C GLY A 150 -12.85 20.28 -6.97
N ILE A 151 -11.70 19.66 -6.71
CA ILE A 151 -10.81 20.02 -5.61
C ILE A 151 -10.02 21.28 -6.01
N ILE A 152 -9.85 22.21 -5.08
CA ILE A 152 -9.11 23.46 -5.34
C ILE A 152 -7.66 23.15 -5.70
N PRO A 153 -7.10 23.69 -6.79
CA PRO A 153 -5.71 23.46 -7.15
C PRO A 153 -4.74 24.08 -6.12
N PRO A 154 -3.50 23.57 -5.97
CA PRO A 154 -2.60 24.00 -4.91
C PRO A 154 -2.32 25.51 -4.91
N SER A 155 -2.13 26.08 -6.10
CA SER A 155 -1.89 27.52 -6.31
C SER A 155 -3.03 28.45 -5.86
N GLN A 156 -4.23 27.91 -5.62
CA GLN A 156 -5.40 28.69 -5.20
C GLN A 156 -5.88 28.33 -3.79
N TYR A 157 -5.36 27.26 -3.19
CA TYR A 157 -5.88 26.72 -1.94
C TYR A 157 -5.79 27.74 -0.79
N LEU A 158 -4.58 28.25 -0.54
CA LEU A 158 -4.35 29.16 0.57
C LEU A 158 -5.16 30.46 0.42
N SER A 159 -5.06 31.11 -0.74
CA SER A 159 -5.75 32.38 -0.99
C SER A 159 -7.28 32.25 -0.92
N ARG A 160 -7.87 31.16 -1.46
CA ARG A 160 -9.33 30.95 -1.41
C ARG A 160 -9.85 30.61 -0.02
N LEU A 161 -9.07 29.87 0.76
CA LEU A 161 -9.45 29.57 2.14
C LEU A 161 -9.09 30.70 3.11
N GLY A 162 -8.45 31.77 2.63
CA GLY A 162 -8.01 32.88 3.47
C GLY A 162 -6.84 32.53 4.38
N TRP A 163 -6.02 31.57 3.98
CA TRP A 163 -4.76 31.25 4.61
C TRP A 163 -3.60 32.02 3.97
N GLU A 164 -2.64 32.38 4.79
CA GLU A 164 -1.37 32.95 4.37
C GLU A 164 -0.24 32.26 5.14
N VAL A 165 0.84 31.90 4.44
CA VAL A 165 2.05 31.36 5.05
C VAL A 165 2.92 32.54 5.51
N SER A 166 3.31 32.52 6.78
CA SER A 166 4.20 33.52 7.39
C SER A 166 5.33 32.81 8.13
N ALA A 167 6.40 33.53 8.48
CA ALA A 167 7.34 33.09 9.51
C ALA A 167 6.83 33.52 10.89
N ASP A 168 7.02 32.69 11.91
CA ASP A 168 6.83 33.05 13.32
C ASP A 168 8.07 33.78 13.89
N GLY A 169 8.05 34.10 15.19
CA GLY A 169 9.15 34.79 15.87
C GLY A 169 10.47 34.02 15.87
N ASP A 170 10.44 32.70 15.66
CA ASP A 170 11.60 31.83 15.60
C ASP A 170 12.03 31.55 14.14
N GLY A 171 11.38 32.20 13.16
CA GLY A 171 11.63 32.00 11.73
C GLY A 171 11.03 30.71 11.15
N ASN A 172 10.19 29.99 11.90
CA ASN A 172 9.53 28.78 11.42
C ASN A 172 8.26 29.13 10.63
N PRO A 173 7.88 28.31 9.64
CA PRO A 173 6.66 28.58 8.89
C PRO A 173 5.44 28.34 9.77
N THR A 174 4.48 29.24 9.65
CA THR A 174 3.16 29.16 10.26
C THR A 174 2.12 29.57 9.23
N VAL A 175 0.85 29.26 9.51
CA VAL A 175 -0.27 29.73 8.71
C VAL A 175 -1.19 30.59 9.57
N ILE A 176 -1.62 31.70 9.00
CA ILE A 176 -2.56 32.63 9.63
C ILE A 176 -3.83 32.72 8.80
N ARG A 177 -4.97 32.75 9.47
CA ARG A 177 -6.28 32.90 8.82
C ARG A 177 -6.61 34.38 8.71
N LYS A 178 -6.63 34.91 7.49
CA LYS A 178 -7.01 36.30 7.20
C LYS A 178 -8.51 36.49 7.14
N PHE A 179 -9.23 35.51 6.62
CA PHE A 179 -10.70 35.52 6.56
C PHE A 179 -11.25 34.09 6.52
N ILE A 180 -12.55 33.96 6.80
CA ILE A 180 -13.28 32.70 6.65
C ILE A 180 -14.19 32.84 5.43
N PRO A 181 -13.95 32.12 4.33
CA PRO A 181 -14.82 32.16 3.16
C PRO A 181 -16.21 31.61 3.49
N SER A 182 -17.22 32.18 2.85
CA SER A 182 -18.56 31.62 2.86
C SER A 182 -18.62 30.39 1.96
N GLN A 183 -19.51 29.44 2.26
CA GLN A 183 -19.74 28.27 1.40
C GLN A 183 -20.11 28.64 -0.05
N TYR A 184 -20.73 29.81 -0.26
CA TYR A 184 -21.08 30.32 -1.60
C TYR A 184 -19.87 30.81 -2.40
N SER A 185 -18.74 31.10 -1.74
CA SER A 185 -17.48 31.50 -2.38
C SER A 185 -16.83 30.37 -3.21
N PHE A 186 -17.35 29.15 -3.10
CA PHE A 186 -16.82 27.95 -3.75
C PHE A 186 -17.70 27.42 -4.89
N ALA A 187 -18.49 28.27 -5.55
CA ALA A 187 -19.34 27.84 -6.68
C ALA A 187 -18.55 27.10 -7.79
N ALA A 188 -17.29 27.47 -8.01
CA ALA A 188 -16.39 26.81 -8.96
C ALA A 188 -15.79 25.47 -8.45
N PHE A 189 -15.88 25.20 -7.15
CA PHE A 189 -15.31 24.03 -6.48
C PHE A 189 -16.35 23.42 -5.52
N PRO A 190 -17.34 22.68 -6.06
CA PRO A 190 -18.45 22.15 -5.25
C PRO A 190 -17.94 21.39 -4.03
N LEU A 191 -18.67 21.41 -2.92
CA LEU A 191 -18.28 20.65 -1.72
C LEU A 191 -18.63 19.16 -1.84
N THR A 192 -19.70 18.87 -2.57
CA THR A 192 -20.21 17.52 -2.81
C THR A 192 -19.92 17.06 -4.23
N THR A 193 -20.09 15.76 -4.48
CA THR A 193 -20.01 15.16 -5.82
C THR A 193 -20.94 13.94 -5.85
N THR A 194 -21.52 13.65 -7.01
CA THR A 194 -22.29 12.43 -7.26
C THR A 194 -21.43 11.31 -7.84
N LEU A 195 -20.15 11.56 -8.07
CA LEU A 195 -19.21 10.59 -8.62
C LEU A 195 -18.90 9.48 -7.61
N SER A 196 -18.86 8.26 -8.09
CA SER A 196 -18.38 7.09 -7.36
C SER A 196 -16.86 6.94 -7.49
N ALA A 197 -16.28 6.00 -6.74
CA ALA A 197 -14.86 5.69 -6.87
C ALA A 197 -14.55 5.10 -8.25
N ASP A 198 -15.46 4.30 -8.80
CA ASP A 198 -15.30 3.66 -10.10
C ASP A 198 -15.34 4.67 -11.24
N ASP A 199 -16.14 5.73 -11.13
CA ASP A 199 -16.15 6.84 -12.09
C ASP A 199 -14.78 7.54 -12.15
N VAL A 200 -14.18 7.79 -10.97
CA VAL A 200 -12.84 8.39 -10.88
C VAL A 200 -11.79 7.46 -11.47
N VAL A 201 -11.86 6.16 -11.16
CA VAL A 201 -10.95 5.15 -11.73
C VAL A 201 -11.04 5.12 -13.25
N ASN A 202 -12.26 5.04 -13.80
CA ASN A 202 -12.49 4.99 -15.24
C ASN A 202 -11.99 6.27 -15.92
N HIS A 203 -12.23 7.43 -15.33
CA HIS A 203 -11.72 8.69 -15.85
C HIS A 203 -10.19 8.72 -15.92
N CYS A 204 -9.51 8.31 -14.84
CA CYS A 204 -8.04 8.26 -14.82
C CYS A 204 -7.48 7.30 -15.89
N ARG A 205 -8.09 6.13 -16.07
CA ARG A 205 -7.68 5.17 -17.12
C ARG A 205 -7.83 5.75 -18.53
N VAL A 206 -8.96 6.40 -18.81
CA VAL A 206 -9.19 7.06 -20.11
C VAL A 206 -8.18 8.18 -20.36
N ALA A 207 -7.75 8.87 -19.30
CA ALA A 207 -6.70 9.89 -19.36
C ALA A 207 -5.27 9.32 -19.52
N GLY A 208 -5.11 7.99 -19.55
CA GLY A 208 -3.81 7.33 -19.74
C GLY A 208 -2.97 7.18 -18.47
N TYR A 209 -3.59 7.27 -17.29
CA TYR A 209 -2.97 6.88 -16.02
C TYR A 209 -2.97 5.36 -15.84
#